data_AF-A0A844M7X4-F1
#
_entry.id   AF-A0A844M7X4-F1
#
_cell.length_a   1.000
_cell.length_b   1.000
_cell.length_c   1.000
_cell.angle_alpha   90.00
_cell.angle_beta   90.00
_cell.angle_gamma   90.00
#
_symmetry.space_group_name_H-M   'P 1'
#
loop_
_entity.id
_entity.type
_entity.pdbx_description
1 polymer ?
#
loop_
_entity_poly.entity_id
_entity_poly.type
_entity_poly.pdbx_seq_one_letter_code
_entity_poly.pdbx_strand_id
1 'polypeptide(L)'
;MPQLQALAPNEQIIAQRELDQDVEAQANAIAPETPGDSFDGLDRASQNILTHAMMLAQQKEHLSKREYKKLLKQYGWKNEDRKYLRVALVFKHFAARDLAKIEPSTLFRLANNPKKYQSIIDQLLAAPEINQQTVRDLIAKQRQPREPEPEQEQPSIWRRTKNGARYCQIPPIHETDDLTGTTLQKMMDEEGLTAQRIIAEAVALRQAYKEGRLVLVEGTEPPSEEEIWVEDFNADTEVVEEITEGEWTFEPAPEKDDWTVESIEYDDLAQPEQVMSNVEQSPLEELIETFQVATTWEEIRVALVDREDYKQQAWEALTPVEKKRLRALMPIEVRKLKEAKKAGLIVDFQELRDGVYQVRRMGNVLGEVVSASRLDAFLAQLRGDGQSFA
;
A
#
# COMPACT_ATOMS: atom_id res chain seq x y z
N MET A 1 -37.92 -0.41 71.77
CA MET A 1 -39.04 -0.57 70.81
C MET A 1 -39.94 0.63 70.99
N PRO A 2 -40.27 1.43 69.96
CA PRO A 2 -40.47 1.01 68.57
C PRO A 2 -39.38 1.50 67.57
N GLN A 3 -39.68 1.39 66.28
CA GLN A 3 -38.78 1.48 65.12
C GLN A 3 -38.60 2.91 64.59
N LEU A 4 -37.47 3.18 63.93
CA LEU A 4 -37.32 4.28 62.96
C LEU A 4 -37.41 3.72 61.54
N GLN A 5 -38.29 4.30 60.73
CA GLN A 5 -38.49 3.93 59.32
C GLN A 5 -37.44 4.59 58.41
N ALA A 6 -37.09 3.92 57.32
CA ALA A 6 -36.18 4.43 56.30
C ALA A 6 -36.84 5.50 55.42
N LEU A 7 -36.12 6.59 55.16
CA LEU A 7 -36.58 7.76 54.36
C LEU A 7 -35.52 8.24 53.35
N ALA A 8 -34.73 7.31 52.79
CA ALA A 8 -33.60 7.62 51.91
C ALA A 8 -33.72 7.28 50.39
N PRO A 9 -34.77 6.63 49.83
CA PRO A 9 -34.74 6.24 48.41
C PRO A 9 -35.15 7.34 47.41
N ASN A 10 -35.83 8.41 47.85
CA ASN A 10 -36.52 9.31 46.91
C ASN A 10 -35.60 10.34 46.24
N GLU A 11 -34.60 10.89 46.96
CA GLU A 11 -33.69 11.90 46.40
C GLU A 11 -32.75 11.34 45.33
N GLN A 12 -32.30 10.09 45.50
CA GLN A 12 -31.45 9.42 44.51
C GLN A 12 -32.20 9.16 43.20
N ILE A 13 -33.49 8.81 43.26
CA ILE A 13 -34.32 8.58 42.06
C ILE A 13 -34.56 9.90 41.29
N ILE A 14 -34.67 11.03 42.00
CA ILE A 14 -34.80 12.35 41.38
C ILE A 14 -33.49 12.75 40.69
N ALA A 15 -32.36 12.66 41.40
CA ALA A 15 -31.03 13.00 40.85
C ALA A 15 -30.62 12.13 39.66
N GLN A 16 -30.97 10.83 39.66
CA GLN A 16 -30.75 9.94 38.51
C GLN A 16 -31.52 10.43 37.28
N ARG A 17 -32.77 10.84 37.47
CA ARG A 17 -33.67 11.26 36.38
C ARG A 17 -33.32 12.62 35.80
N GLU A 18 -32.82 13.54 36.62
CA GLU A 18 -32.26 14.83 36.17
C GLU A 18 -30.98 14.61 35.35
N LEU A 19 -30.09 13.71 35.80
CA LEU A 19 -28.89 13.34 35.06
C LEU A 19 -29.22 12.69 33.70
N ASP A 20 -30.19 11.77 33.66
CA ASP A 20 -30.63 11.12 32.43
C ASP A 20 -31.22 12.16 31.43
N GLN A 21 -31.97 13.16 31.93
CA GLN A 21 -32.50 14.26 31.11
C GLN A 21 -31.40 15.18 30.57
N ASP A 22 -30.38 15.52 31.37
CA ASP A 22 -29.24 16.32 30.91
C ASP A 22 -28.39 15.56 29.88
N VAL A 23 -28.22 14.24 30.06
CA VAL A 23 -27.53 13.37 29.08
C VAL A 23 -28.33 13.27 27.77
N GLU A 24 -29.65 13.13 27.84
CA GLU A 24 -30.51 13.11 26.65
C GLU A 24 -30.56 14.48 25.94
N ALA A 25 -30.56 15.58 26.69
CA ALA A 25 -30.45 16.93 26.13
C ALA A 25 -29.10 17.18 25.44
N GLN A 26 -27.99 16.71 26.03
CA GLN A 26 -26.67 16.77 25.40
C GLN A 26 -26.58 15.86 24.16
N ALA A 27 -27.13 14.65 24.22
CA ALA A 27 -27.16 13.74 23.08
C ALA A 27 -27.94 14.34 21.89
N ASN A 28 -29.08 14.98 22.16
CA ASN A 28 -29.87 15.65 21.12
C ASN A 28 -29.23 16.96 20.61
N ALA A 29 -28.42 17.65 21.42
CA ALA A 29 -27.62 18.79 20.98
C ALA A 29 -26.36 18.41 20.17
N ILE A 30 -25.89 17.16 20.31
CA ILE A 30 -24.71 16.61 19.61
C ILE A 30 -25.12 15.76 18.39
N ALA A 31 -26.40 15.39 18.28
CA ALA A 31 -26.93 14.70 17.11
C ALA A 31 -26.63 15.52 15.84
N PRO A 32 -25.80 15.00 14.90
CA PRO A 32 -25.59 15.69 13.64
C PRO A 32 -26.94 15.75 12.92
N GLU A 33 -27.34 16.95 12.50
CA GLU A 33 -28.53 17.11 11.67
C GLU A 33 -28.45 16.12 10.50
N THR A 34 -29.54 15.39 10.27
CA THR A 34 -29.63 14.40 9.20
C THR A 34 -29.14 15.01 7.90
N PRO A 35 -28.20 14.38 7.16
CA PRO A 35 -27.60 14.96 5.96
C PRO A 35 -28.62 14.96 4.82
N GLY A 36 -29.50 15.96 4.82
CA GLY A 36 -30.47 16.18 3.75
C GLY A 36 -29.78 16.75 2.52
N ASP A 37 -29.48 15.88 1.54
CA ASP A 37 -29.15 16.14 0.12
C ASP A 37 -28.21 17.32 -0.23
N SER A 38 -27.50 17.86 0.74
CA SER A 38 -26.70 19.07 0.61
C SER A 38 -25.28 18.72 0.16
N PHE A 39 -25.06 18.85 -1.15
CA PHE A 39 -23.71 18.88 -1.74
C PHE A 39 -22.86 20.05 -1.20
N ASP A 40 -23.44 21.01 -0.48
CA ASP A 40 -22.71 22.11 0.18
C ASP A 40 -21.64 21.60 1.15
N GLY A 41 -21.80 20.39 1.71
CA GLY A 41 -20.76 19.74 2.53
C GLY A 41 -19.46 19.50 1.75
N LEU A 42 -19.56 19.16 0.46
CA LEU A 42 -18.42 18.96 -0.43
C LEU A 42 -17.82 20.29 -0.89
N ASP A 43 -18.67 21.27 -1.24
CA ASP A 43 -18.22 22.62 -1.62
C ASP A 43 -17.46 23.29 -0.47
N ARG A 44 -17.97 23.17 0.77
CA ARG A 44 -17.28 23.62 1.99
C ARG A 44 -15.95 22.90 2.19
N ALA A 45 -15.86 21.58 1.93
CA ALA A 45 -14.61 20.84 2.04
C ALA A 45 -13.57 21.33 1.02
N SER A 46 -13.95 21.56 -0.24
CA SER A 46 -13.08 22.13 -1.27
C SER A 46 -12.63 23.56 -0.92
N GLN A 47 -13.55 24.42 -0.51
CA GLN A 47 -13.24 25.79 -0.07
C GLN A 47 -12.28 25.80 1.12
N ASN A 48 -12.48 24.92 2.10
CA ASN A 48 -11.60 24.79 3.26
C ASN A 48 -10.19 24.34 2.85
N ILE A 49 -10.07 23.36 1.94
CA ILE A 49 -8.77 22.90 1.42
C ILE A 49 -8.02 24.01 0.69
N LEU A 50 -8.71 24.79 -0.14
CA LEU A 50 -8.12 25.93 -0.86
C LEU A 50 -7.70 27.05 0.09
N THR A 51 -8.54 27.40 1.05
CA THR A 51 -8.26 28.43 2.06
C THR A 51 -7.05 28.03 2.92
N HIS A 52 -7.00 26.77 3.36
CA HIS A 52 -5.87 26.22 4.12
C HIS A 52 -4.58 26.17 3.29
N ALA A 53 -4.67 25.82 2.01
CA ALA A 53 -3.53 25.84 1.09
C ALA A 53 -2.95 27.24 0.93
N MET A 54 -3.80 28.25 0.69
CA MET A 54 -3.40 29.66 0.57
C MET A 54 -2.78 30.19 1.87
N MET A 55 -3.37 29.87 3.03
CA MET A 55 -2.83 30.22 4.34
C MET A 55 -1.44 29.61 4.58
N LEU A 56 -1.24 28.32 4.25
CA LEU A 56 0.07 27.67 4.37
C LEU A 56 1.13 28.34 3.49
N ALA A 57 0.76 28.77 2.28
CA ALA A 57 1.68 29.46 1.38
C ALA A 57 2.10 30.82 1.95
N GLN A 58 1.14 31.63 2.46
CA GLN A 58 1.42 32.90 3.14
C GLN A 58 2.30 32.70 4.39
N GLN A 59 2.01 31.69 5.21
CA GLN A 59 2.86 31.34 6.36
C GLN A 59 4.28 30.94 5.94
N LYS A 60 4.44 30.24 4.82
CA LYS A 60 5.75 29.83 4.28
C LYS A 60 6.55 30.99 3.67
N GLU A 61 5.86 32.03 3.21
CA GLU A 61 6.47 33.27 2.69
C GLU A 61 6.93 34.19 3.83
N HIS A 62 6.16 34.30 4.91
CA HIS A 62 6.47 35.19 6.04
C HIS A 62 7.37 34.58 7.13
N LEU A 63 7.38 33.25 7.30
CA LEU A 63 8.21 32.58 8.32
C LEU A 63 9.56 32.15 7.75
N SER A 64 10.61 32.17 8.58
CA SER A 64 11.88 31.56 8.18
C SER A 64 11.73 30.04 7.99
N LYS A 65 12.62 29.44 7.19
CA LYS A 65 12.67 27.98 6.96
C LYS A 65 12.73 27.17 8.27
N ARG A 66 13.28 27.73 9.36
CA ARG A 66 13.35 27.09 10.70
C ARG A 66 12.02 27.18 11.44
N GLU A 67 11.38 28.36 11.44
CA GLU A 67 10.09 28.59 12.11
C GLU A 67 8.96 27.82 11.41
N TYR A 68 8.92 27.82 10.09
CA TYR A 68 7.95 27.04 9.31
C TYR A 68 8.06 25.53 9.59
N LYS A 69 9.29 24.97 9.64
CA LYS A 69 9.50 23.57 10.05
C LYS A 69 9.07 23.29 11.49
N LYS A 70 9.27 24.24 12.41
CA LYS A 70 8.80 24.14 13.80
C LYS A 70 7.27 24.13 13.86
N LEU A 71 6.60 24.97 13.06
CA LEU A 71 5.14 25.03 12.94
C LEU A 71 4.58 23.70 12.41
N LEU A 72 5.12 23.15 11.32
CA LEU A 72 4.70 21.84 10.81
C LEU A 72 4.83 20.75 11.88
N LYS A 73 5.97 20.72 12.61
CA LYS A 73 6.18 19.77 13.70
C LYS A 73 5.18 19.94 14.86
N GLN A 74 4.73 21.16 15.16
CA GLN A 74 3.70 21.41 16.18
C GLN A 74 2.33 20.85 15.78
N TYR A 75 2.00 20.85 14.49
CA TYR A 75 0.79 20.20 13.95
C TYR A 75 0.97 18.71 13.63
N GLY A 76 2.14 18.13 13.93
CA GLY A 76 2.43 16.72 13.65
C GLY A 76 2.72 16.39 12.17
N TRP A 77 2.96 17.39 11.32
CA TRP A 77 3.18 17.21 9.89
C TRP A 77 4.68 17.00 9.58
N LYS A 78 5.00 15.98 8.78
CA LYS A 78 6.34 15.69 8.24
C LYS A 78 6.56 16.36 6.87
N ASN A 79 5.67 16.10 5.91
CA ASN A 79 5.78 16.54 4.50
C ASN A 79 4.41 16.77 3.82
N GLU A 80 3.32 16.74 4.58
CA GLU A 80 1.94 16.87 4.12
C GLU A 80 1.65 18.28 3.58
N ASP A 81 2.46 19.28 3.95
CA ASP A 81 2.38 20.65 3.41
C ASP A 81 2.56 20.67 1.88
N ARG A 82 3.45 19.82 1.34
CA ARG A 82 3.85 19.83 -0.07
C ARG A 82 2.67 19.76 -1.04
N LYS A 83 1.66 18.91 -0.75
CA LYS A 83 0.44 18.77 -1.59
C LYS A 83 -0.44 20.03 -1.55
N TYR A 84 -0.58 20.66 -0.38
CA TYR A 84 -1.35 21.90 -0.25
C TYR A 84 -0.62 23.10 -0.86
N LEU A 85 0.71 23.16 -0.75
CA LEU A 85 1.50 24.22 -1.38
C LEU A 85 1.47 24.15 -2.91
N ARG A 86 1.41 22.94 -3.50
CA ARG A 86 1.14 22.78 -4.94
C ARG A 86 -0.24 23.34 -5.32
N VAL A 87 -1.28 23.03 -4.55
CA VAL A 87 -2.63 23.58 -4.74
C VAL A 87 -2.60 25.11 -4.65
N ALA A 88 -1.94 25.67 -3.64
CA ALA A 88 -1.81 27.12 -3.49
C ALA A 88 -1.06 27.77 -4.66
N LEU A 89 0.04 27.17 -5.12
CA LEU A 89 0.85 27.68 -6.23
C LEU A 89 0.08 27.69 -7.55
N VAL A 90 -0.65 26.60 -7.84
CA VAL A 90 -1.41 26.42 -9.09
C VAL A 90 -2.66 27.31 -9.11
N PHE A 91 -3.38 27.39 -8.00
CA PHE A 91 -4.63 28.16 -7.91
C PHE A 91 -4.46 29.56 -7.31
N LYS A 92 -3.23 30.11 -7.27
CA LYS A 92 -2.91 31.43 -6.67
C LYS A 92 -3.67 32.62 -7.27
N HIS A 93 -4.28 32.45 -8.44
CA HIS A 93 -5.03 33.48 -9.16
C HIS A 93 -6.56 33.36 -9.03
N PHE A 94 -7.05 32.35 -8.30
CA PHE A 94 -8.48 32.14 -8.05
C PHE A 94 -8.82 32.47 -6.59
N ALA A 95 -10.04 32.94 -6.29
CA ALA A 95 -10.50 32.93 -4.91
C ALA A 95 -10.99 31.51 -4.53
N ALA A 96 -10.79 31.11 -3.27
CA ALA A 96 -11.16 29.78 -2.79
C ALA A 96 -12.66 29.44 -2.97
N ARG A 97 -13.53 30.46 -3.02
CA ARG A 97 -14.97 30.32 -3.29
C ARG A 97 -15.29 30.01 -4.75
N ASP A 98 -14.47 30.49 -5.70
CA ASP A 98 -14.74 30.38 -7.14
C ASP A 98 -14.51 28.93 -7.61
N LEU A 99 -13.63 28.21 -6.92
CA LEU A 99 -13.29 26.80 -7.16
C LEU A 99 -14.03 25.82 -6.21
N ALA A 100 -14.93 26.30 -5.34
CA ALA A 100 -15.58 25.48 -4.32
C ALA A 100 -16.37 24.30 -4.94
N LYS A 101 -17.04 24.53 -6.08
CA LYS A 101 -17.83 23.54 -6.84
C LYS A 101 -16.97 22.49 -7.59
N ILE A 102 -15.67 22.39 -7.34
CA ILE A 102 -14.79 21.34 -7.88
C ILE A 102 -14.53 20.33 -6.78
N GLU A 103 -14.56 19.03 -7.11
CA GLU A 103 -14.27 17.95 -6.14
C GLU A 103 -12.83 18.06 -5.58
N PRO A 104 -12.58 17.84 -4.27
CA PRO A 104 -11.24 17.92 -3.68
C PRO A 104 -10.19 17.08 -4.39
N SER A 105 -10.57 15.86 -4.82
CA SER A 105 -9.72 14.94 -5.58
C SER A 105 -9.28 15.53 -6.93
N THR A 106 -10.14 16.34 -7.55
CA THR A 106 -9.88 16.99 -8.84
C THR A 106 -8.95 18.19 -8.65
N LEU A 107 -9.13 18.99 -7.59
CA LEU A 107 -8.19 20.06 -7.22
C LEU A 107 -6.76 19.51 -7.02
N PHE A 108 -6.60 18.42 -6.27
CA PHE A 108 -5.29 17.76 -6.11
C PHE A 108 -4.76 17.15 -7.41
N ARG A 109 -5.62 16.56 -8.26
CA ARG A 109 -5.20 15.99 -9.56
C ARG A 109 -4.59 17.04 -10.48
N LEU A 110 -5.26 18.19 -10.60
CA LEU A 110 -4.79 19.34 -11.38
C LEU A 110 -3.49 19.89 -10.79
N ALA A 111 -3.45 20.14 -9.48
CA ALA A 111 -2.30 20.73 -8.80
C ALA A 111 -1.04 19.84 -8.78
N ASN A 112 -1.19 18.51 -8.77
CA ASN A 112 -0.05 17.59 -8.80
C ASN A 112 0.57 17.43 -10.20
N ASN A 113 -0.15 17.79 -11.27
CA ASN A 113 0.30 17.61 -12.65
C ASN A 113 0.23 18.93 -13.46
N PRO A 114 0.86 20.03 -13.00
CA PRO A 114 0.70 21.35 -13.62
C PRO A 114 1.14 21.35 -15.09
N LYS A 115 2.29 20.74 -15.43
CA LYS A 115 2.76 20.62 -16.83
C LYS A 115 1.71 20.03 -17.78
N LYS A 116 0.89 19.08 -17.31
CA LYS A 116 -0.16 18.40 -18.10
C LYS A 116 -1.46 19.19 -18.19
N TYR A 117 -1.82 19.90 -17.11
CA TYR A 117 -3.12 20.56 -16.98
C TYR A 117 -3.06 22.09 -17.05
N GLN A 118 -1.90 22.70 -17.29
CA GLN A 118 -1.72 24.17 -17.30
C GLN A 118 -2.75 24.85 -18.22
N SER A 119 -2.88 24.37 -19.46
CA SER A 119 -3.87 24.89 -20.41
C SER A 119 -5.33 24.73 -19.94
N ILE A 120 -5.65 23.80 -19.04
CA ILE A 120 -6.97 23.73 -18.38
C ILE A 120 -7.09 24.83 -17.33
N ILE A 121 -6.08 24.96 -16.48
CA ILE A 121 -6.01 25.98 -15.41
C ILE A 121 -6.13 27.39 -16.01
N ASP A 122 -5.44 27.65 -17.13
CA ASP A 122 -5.52 28.91 -17.86
C ASP A 122 -6.91 29.14 -18.48
N GLN A 123 -7.57 28.09 -19.00
CA GLN A 123 -8.95 28.17 -19.51
C GLN A 123 -9.98 28.39 -18.39
N LEU A 124 -9.74 27.86 -17.18
CA LEU A 124 -10.61 28.09 -16.02
C LEU A 124 -10.59 29.56 -15.57
N LEU A 125 -9.49 30.30 -15.74
CA LEU A 125 -9.44 31.75 -15.45
C LEU A 125 -10.39 32.57 -16.34
N ALA A 126 -10.72 32.07 -17.53
CA ALA A 126 -11.64 32.72 -18.47
C ALA A 126 -13.08 32.13 -18.42
N ALA A 127 -13.33 31.13 -17.57
CA ALA A 127 -14.63 30.47 -17.49
C ALA A 127 -15.64 31.31 -16.67
N PRO A 128 -16.88 31.51 -17.16
CA PRO A 128 -17.89 32.29 -16.45
C PRO A 128 -18.48 31.57 -15.23
N GLU A 129 -18.49 30.23 -15.25
CA GLU A 129 -18.79 29.41 -14.07
C GLU A 129 -17.81 28.23 -14.01
N ILE A 130 -17.17 28.09 -12.86
CA ILE A 130 -16.24 27.00 -12.58
C ILE A 130 -16.96 25.97 -11.69
N ASN A 131 -17.16 24.78 -12.23
CA ASN A 131 -17.70 23.64 -11.52
C ASN A 131 -17.05 22.34 -12.00
N GLN A 132 -17.35 21.23 -11.32
CA GLN A 132 -16.78 19.92 -11.63
C GLN A 132 -17.04 19.45 -13.07
N GLN A 133 -18.18 19.80 -13.68
CA GLN A 133 -18.47 19.45 -15.07
C GLN A 133 -17.62 20.26 -16.05
N THR A 134 -17.49 21.58 -15.85
CA THR A 134 -16.60 22.44 -16.66
C THR A 134 -15.18 21.87 -16.71
N VAL A 135 -14.64 21.41 -15.58
CA VAL A 135 -13.32 20.78 -15.51
C VAL A 135 -13.26 19.46 -16.30
N ARG A 136 -14.27 18.59 -16.15
CA ARG A 136 -14.36 17.32 -16.88
C ARG A 136 -14.43 17.53 -18.40
N ASP A 137 -15.20 18.50 -18.85
CA ASP A 137 -15.34 18.85 -20.27
C ASP A 137 -14.04 19.41 -20.86
N LEU A 138 -13.29 20.22 -20.11
CA LEU A 138 -11.98 20.72 -20.53
C LEU A 138 -10.93 19.58 -20.59
N ILE A 139 -10.94 18.65 -19.63
CA ILE A 139 -10.10 17.44 -19.67
C ILE A 139 -10.45 16.58 -20.89
N ALA A 140 -11.75 16.42 -21.20
CA ALA A 140 -12.20 15.66 -22.37
C ALA A 140 -11.77 16.33 -23.69
N LYS A 141 -11.89 17.66 -23.81
CA LYS A 141 -11.46 18.42 -25.00
C LYS A 141 -9.95 18.38 -25.23
N GLN A 142 -9.14 18.28 -24.16
CA GLN A 142 -7.68 18.12 -24.28
C GLN A 142 -7.24 16.69 -24.63
N ARG A 143 -8.08 15.68 -24.37
CA ARG A 143 -7.87 14.34 -24.93
C ARG A 143 -8.20 14.41 -26.43
N GLN A 144 -7.22 14.76 -27.25
CA GLN A 144 -7.31 14.52 -28.69
C GLN A 144 -7.78 13.07 -28.90
N PRO A 145 -8.73 12.81 -29.82
CA PRO A 145 -9.00 11.46 -30.27
C PRO A 145 -7.66 10.88 -30.72
N ARG A 146 -7.22 9.81 -30.04
CA ARG A 146 -6.07 9.05 -30.51
C ARG A 146 -6.50 8.48 -31.85
N GLU A 147 -5.96 9.01 -32.95
CA GLU A 147 -6.22 8.45 -34.27
C GLU A 147 -5.93 6.94 -34.17
N PRO A 148 -6.85 6.07 -34.63
CA PRO A 148 -6.55 4.65 -34.66
C PRO A 148 -5.31 4.49 -35.52
N GLU A 149 -4.22 4.00 -34.93
CA GLU A 149 -3.00 3.69 -35.69
C GLU A 149 -3.42 2.80 -36.86
N PRO A 150 -2.99 3.11 -38.09
CA PRO A 150 -3.44 2.37 -39.26
C PRO A 150 -3.13 0.89 -39.04
N GLU A 151 -4.14 0.04 -39.24
CA GLU A 151 -4.05 -1.40 -39.06
C GLU A 151 -2.90 -1.93 -39.91
N GLN A 152 -1.73 -2.12 -39.29
CA GLN A 152 -0.61 -2.79 -39.95
C GLN A 152 -1.06 -4.23 -40.15
N GLU A 153 -1.20 -4.62 -41.43
CA GLU A 153 -1.76 -5.92 -41.87
C GLU A 153 -1.08 -7.14 -41.21
N GLN A 154 0.08 -6.94 -40.57
CA GLN A 154 0.67 -7.89 -39.63
C GLN A 154 1.08 -7.16 -38.33
N PRO A 155 0.55 -7.55 -37.15
CA PRO A 155 0.94 -6.97 -35.88
C PRO A 155 2.41 -7.30 -35.57
N SER A 156 3.28 -6.29 -35.58
CA SER A 156 4.68 -6.45 -35.21
C SER A 156 4.84 -6.59 -33.70
N ILE A 157 5.43 -7.69 -33.25
CA ILE A 157 5.83 -7.92 -31.85
C ILE A 157 7.12 -7.18 -31.45
N TRP A 158 7.74 -6.43 -32.38
CA TRP A 158 8.95 -5.66 -32.10
C TRP A 158 8.63 -4.29 -31.49
N ARG A 159 9.41 -3.93 -30.47
CA ARG A 159 9.41 -2.62 -29.81
C ARG A 159 10.83 -2.04 -29.79
N ARG A 160 10.94 -0.74 -29.51
CA ARG A 160 12.22 -0.04 -29.32
C ARG A 160 12.31 0.53 -27.91
N THR A 161 13.49 0.46 -27.30
CA THR A 161 13.79 1.17 -26.05
C THR A 161 14.06 2.65 -26.32
N LYS A 162 14.11 3.47 -25.26
CA LYS A 162 14.54 4.89 -25.34
C LYS A 162 15.92 5.06 -26.01
N ASN A 163 16.76 4.02 -25.92
CA ASN A 163 18.13 4.00 -26.48
C ASN A 163 18.18 3.43 -27.92
N GLY A 164 17.04 3.18 -28.55
CA GLY A 164 16.94 2.67 -29.94
C GLY A 164 17.13 1.15 -30.11
N ALA A 165 17.55 0.43 -29.06
CA ALA A 165 17.68 -1.03 -29.10
C ALA A 165 16.30 -1.70 -29.28
N ARG A 166 16.25 -2.80 -30.04
CA ARG A 166 15.01 -3.56 -30.29
C ARG A 166 14.82 -4.64 -29.23
N TYR A 167 13.59 -4.83 -28.79
CA TYR A 167 13.17 -5.98 -27.99
C TYR A 167 11.85 -6.56 -28.54
N CYS A 168 11.60 -7.83 -28.22
CA CYS A 168 10.35 -8.51 -28.54
C CYS A 168 9.38 -8.35 -27.36
N GLN A 169 8.13 -7.99 -27.63
CA GLN A 169 7.04 -7.99 -26.67
C GLN A 169 5.91 -8.83 -27.27
N ILE A 170 5.69 -10.00 -26.67
CA ILE A 170 4.55 -10.86 -27.02
C ILE A 170 3.29 -10.24 -26.38
N PRO A 171 2.18 -10.05 -27.12
CA PRO A 171 0.91 -9.63 -26.54
C PRO A 171 0.38 -10.63 -25.51
N PRO A 172 -0.58 -10.25 -24.66
CA PRO A 172 -1.29 -11.20 -23.80
C PRO A 172 -1.83 -12.38 -24.60
N ILE A 173 -1.51 -13.60 -24.16
CA ILE A 173 -2.05 -14.84 -24.72
C ILE A 173 -3.34 -15.14 -23.95
N HIS A 174 -4.45 -15.22 -24.68
CA HIS A 174 -5.76 -15.55 -24.12
C HIS A 174 -6.21 -16.90 -24.69
N GLU A 175 -6.02 -17.95 -23.89
CA GLU A 175 -6.46 -19.31 -24.17
C GLU A 175 -7.65 -19.64 -23.25
N THR A 176 -8.47 -20.63 -23.60
CA THR A 176 -9.66 -21.01 -22.78
C THR A 176 -9.29 -21.99 -21.66
N ASP A 177 -8.17 -22.67 -21.84
CA ASP A 177 -7.62 -23.76 -21.03
C ASP A 177 -6.29 -23.40 -20.34
N ASP A 178 -5.81 -22.16 -20.52
CA ASP A 178 -4.57 -21.61 -19.96
C ASP A 178 -3.32 -22.51 -20.17
N LEU A 179 -3.35 -23.38 -21.18
CA LEU A 179 -2.40 -24.47 -21.34
C LEU A 179 -0.97 -23.96 -21.61
N THR A 180 -0.80 -22.95 -22.47
CA THR A 180 0.52 -22.37 -22.75
C THR A 180 1.12 -21.71 -21.50
N GLY A 181 0.29 -21.03 -20.70
CA GLY A 181 0.74 -20.34 -19.47
C GLY A 181 1.13 -21.33 -18.37
N THR A 182 0.26 -22.29 -18.08
CA THR A 182 0.48 -23.33 -17.06
C THR A 182 1.66 -24.24 -17.40
N THR A 183 1.80 -24.66 -18.67
CA THR A 183 2.94 -25.50 -19.08
C THR A 183 4.26 -24.71 -19.05
N LEU A 184 4.26 -23.42 -19.45
CA LEU A 184 5.46 -22.58 -19.37
C LEU A 184 5.90 -22.35 -17.92
N GLN A 185 4.97 -22.06 -17.01
CA GLN A 185 5.26 -21.91 -15.58
C GLN A 185 5.84 -23.20 -15.01
N LYS A 186 5.21 -24.35 -15.29
CA LYS A 186 5.69 -25.67 -14.88
C LYS A 186 7.14 -25.95 -15.35
N MET A 187 7.48 -25.64 -16.61
CA MET A 187 8.86 -25.77 -17.11
C MET A 187 9.85 -24.85 -16.36
N MET A 188 9.43 -23.64 -15.97
CA MET A 188 10.29 -22.75 -15.18
C MET A 188 10.57 -23.32 -13.78
N ASP A 189 9.56 -23.91 -13.15
CA ASP A 189 9.63 -24.45 -11.79
C ASP A 189 10.37 -25.79 -11.72
N GLU A 190 10.12 -26.70 -12.67
CA GLU A 190 10.77 -28.03 -12.71
C GLU A 190 12.21 -27.98 -13.26
N GLU A 191 12.48 -27.16 -14.30
CA GLU A 191 13.79 -27.12 -14.96
C GLU A 191 14.69 -25.98 -14.46
N GLY A 192 14.16 -25.05 -13.65
CA GLY A 192 14.87 -23.87 -13.18
C GLY A 192 15.25 -22.88 -14.29
N LEU A 193 14.65 -22.99 -15.47
CA LEU A 193 14.92 -22.15 -16.63
C LEU A 193 14.08 -20.88 -16.63
N THR A 194 14.59 -19.82 -17.26
CA THR A 194 13.79 -18.61 -17.47
C THR A 194 12.86 -18.78 -18.67
N ALA A 195 11.67 -18.15 -18.64
CA ALA A 195 10.77 -18.10 -19.79
C ALA A 195 11.46 -17.69 -21.10
N GLN A 196 12.43 -16.76 -21.04
CA GLN A 196 13.21 -16.36 -22.21
C GLN A 196 14.01 -17.51 -22.83
N ARG A 197 14.58 -18.40 -21.98
CA ARG A 197 15.33 -19.57 -22.44
C ARG A 197 14.41 -20.62 -23.04
N ILE A 198 13.32 -20.95 -22.34
CA ILE A 198 12.32 -21.92 -22.79
C ILE A 198 11.72 -21.49 -24.15
N ILE A 199 11.33 -20.22 -24.29
CA ILE A 199 10.82 -19.67 -25.55
C ILE A 199 11.88 -19.72 -26.67
N ALA A 200 13.15 -19.45 -26.38
CA ALA A 200 14.22 -19.54 -27.38
C ALA A 200 14.41 -20.98 -27.91
N GLU A 201 14.32 -21.98 -27.03
CA GLU A 201 14.40 -23.39 -27.40
C GLU A 201 13.15 -23.85 -28.16
N ALA A 202 11.95 -23.49 -27.70
CA ALA A 202 10.70 -23.77 -28.39
C ALA A 202 10.67 -23.17 -29.82
N VAL A 203 11.20 -21.95 -30.00
CA VAL A 203 11.35 -21.33 -31.33
C VAL A 203 12.36 -22.10 -32.19
N ALA A 204 13.49 -22.54 -31.63
CA ALA A 204 14.48 -23.34 -32.35
C ALA A 204 13.92 -24.72 -32.78
N LEU A 205 13.17 -25.40 -31.91
CA LEU A 205 12.46 -26.64 -32.23
C LEU A 205 11.42 -26.41 -33.33
N ARG A 206 10.64 -25.32 -33.26
CA ARG A 206 9.65 -24.99 -34.30
C ARG A 206 10.28 -24.65 -35.65
N GLN A 207 11.50 -24.07 -35.67
CA GLN A 207 12.28 -23.88 -36.89
C GLN A 207 12.79 -25.21 -37.43
N ALA A 208 13.41 -26.06 -36.61
CA ALA A 208 13.90 -27.37 -37.01
C ALA A 208 12.78 -28.28 -37.58
N TYR A 209 11.58 -28.24 -37.00
CA TYR A 209 10.40 -28.90 -37.55
C TYR A 209 9.99 -28.34 -38.93
N LYS A 210 9.90 -27.01 -39.09
CA LYS A 210 9.58 -26.38 -40.38
C LYS A 210 10.61 -26.66 -41.47
N GLU A 211 11.87 -26.85 -41.10
CA GLU A 211 12.97 -27.18 -41.99
C GLU A 211 13.10 -28.68 -42.30
N GLY A 212 12.20 -29.53 -41.76
CA GLY A 212 12.24 -30.98 -41.94
C GLY A 212 13.40 -31.68 -41.19
N ARG A 213 14.07 -30.98 -40.27
CA ARG A 213 15.10 -31.54 -39.38
C ARG A 213 14.51 -32.31 -38.19
N LEU A 214 13.23 -32.09 -37.90
CA LEU A 214 12.42 -32.88 -36.97
C LEU A 214 11.16 -33.36 -37.70
N VAL A 215 10.77 -34.62 -37.45
CA VAL A 215 9.51 -35.19 -37.90
C VAL A 215 8.64 -35.43 -36.67
N LEU A 216 7.38 -35.00 -36.71
CA LEU A 216 6.42 -35.33 -35.66
C LEU A 216 6.07 -36.82 -35.80
N VAL A 217 6.56 -37.64 -34.88
CA VAL A 217 6.10 -39.02 -34.74
C VAL A 217 4.81 -38.97 -33.95
N GLU A 218 3.67 -38.94 -34.65
CA GLU A 218 2.38 -39.23 -34.03
C GLU A 218 2.43 -40.68 -33.53
N GLY A 219 2.29 -40.86 -32.22
CA GLY A 219 2.46 -42.14 -31.58
C GLY A 219 1.33 -43.12 -31.92
N THR A 220 1.55 -43.97 -32.93
CA THR A 220 1.02 -45.33 -32.90
C THR A 220 1.61 -46.04 -31.68
N GLU A 221 0.81 -46.92 -31.07
CA GLU A 221 1.10 -47.66 -29.83
C GLU A 221 2.55 -48.20 -29.74
N PRO A 222 3.17 -48.22 -28.54
CA PRO A 222 4.48 -48.81 -28.39
C PRO A 222 4.46 -50.28 -28.81
N PRO A 223 5.36 -50.73 -29.71
CA PRO A 223 5.46 -52.14 -30.02
C PRO A 223 5.83 -52.92 -28.75
N SER A 224 5.08 -54.00 -28.53
CA SER A 224 5.24 -54.91 -27.40
C SER A 224 6.68 -55.42 -27.25
N GLU A 225 7.20 -55.32 -26.03
CA GLU A 225 8.12 -56.27 -25.39
C GLU A 225 8.95 -57.16 -26.34
N GLU A 226 10.13 -56.69 -26.75
CA GLU A 226 11.26 -57.59 -26.99
C GLU A 226 12.20 -57.52 -25.77
N GLU A 227 12.35 -58.66 -25.10
CA GLU A 227 13.16 -58.81 -23.89
C GLU A 227 14.65 -58.51 -24.18
N ILE A 228 15.19 -57.44 -23.58
CA ILE A 228 16.63 -57.30 -23.38
C ILE A 228 16.93 -57.55 -21.91
N TRP A 229 17.25 -58.81 -21.60
CA TRP A 229 17.83 -59.21 -20.32
C TRP A 229 19.20 -58.55 -20.13
N VAL A 230 19.34 -57.73 -19.08
CA VAL A 230 20.64 -57.44 -18.47
C VAL A 230 20.49 -57.65 -16.96
N GLU A 231 21.24 -58.60 -16.43
CA GLU A 231 21.14 -59.06 -15.05
C GLU A 231 21.72 -58.06 -14.03
N ASP A 232 21.10 -58.03 -12.85
CA ASP A 232 21.59 -57.62 -11.52
C ASP A 232 22.74 -56.59 -11.39
N PHE A 233 22.47 -55.55 -10.58
CA PHE A 233 23.22 -55.39 -9.33
C PHE A 233 22.40 -54.71 -8.21
N ASN A 234 22.66 -55.12 -6.97
CA ASN A 234 21.84 -54.93 -5.78
C ASN A 234 21.82 -53.53 -5.13
N ALA A 235 20.78 -53.34 -4.30
CA ALA A 235 20.74 -52.59 -3.02
C ALA A 235 20.80 -51.03 -3.08
N ASP A 236 20.05 -50.27 -2.27
CA ASP A 236 19.13 -50.62 -1.17
C ASP A 236 17.83 -49.80 -1.21
N THR A 237 16.77 -50.34 -0.59
CA THR A 237 15.48 -49.67 -0.41
C THR A 237 15.26 -49.32 1.06
N GLU A 238 15.05 -48.04 1.36
CA GLU A 238 14.29 -47.64 2.55
C GLU A 238 13.35 -46.49 2.17
N VAL A 239 12.20 -46.40 2.83
CA VAL A 239 10.92 -45.95 2.23
C VAL A 239 10.16 -45.07 3.22
N VAL A 240 9.52 -43.98 2.73
CA VAL A 240 8.41 -43.22 3.40
C VAL A 240 8.83 -42.41 4.66
N GLU A 241 8.32 -41.24 5.08
CA GLU A 241 7.37 -40.17 4.64
C GLU A 241 7.70 -38.88 5.48
N GLU A 242 7.11 -37.69 5.42
CA GLU A 242 5.89 -37.13 4.79
C GLU A 242 6.15 -35.68 4.27
N ILE A 243 5.30 -35.23 3.35
CA ILE A 243 5.05 -33.88 2.79
C ILE A 243 4.73 -32.80 3.84
N THR A 244 5.16 -31.54 3.64
CA THR A 244 4.22 -30.40 3.66
C THR A 244 4.78 -29.14 2.98
N GLU A 245 4.09 -28.74 1.92
CA GLU A 245 4.32 -27.52 1.15
C GLU A 245 3.86 -26.27 1.92
N GLY A 246 4.34 -25.11 1.47
CA GLY A 246 3.99 -23.81 2.06
C GLY A 246 4.31 -22.65 1.13
N GLU A 247 4.18 -22.86 -0.18
CA GLU A 247 4.39 -21.82 -1.18
C GLU A 247 3.27 -20.78 -1.10
N TRP A 248 3.65 -19.54 -0.77
CA TRP A 248 2.76 -18.39 -0.85
C TRP A 248 3.00 -17.68 -2.17
N THR A 249 2.18 -18.00 -3.17
CA THR A 249 2.06 -17.18 -4.37
C THR A 249 1.44 -15.83 -4.01
N PHE A 250 2.11 -14.74 -4.38
CA PHE A 250 1.55 -13.40 -4.29
C PHE A 250 1.52 -12.78 -5.69
N GLU A 251 0.33 -12.41 -6.13
CA GLU A 251 0.11 -11.80 -7.45
C GLU A 251 0.90 -10.48 -7.57
N PRO A 252 1.64 -10.24 -8.68
CA PRO A 252 2.20 -8.93 -8.94
C PRO A 252 1.07 -7.96 -9.33
N ALA A 253 0.70 -7.09 -8.40
CA ALA A 253 -0.19 -5.96 -8.66
C ALA A 253 0.37 -5.08 -9.81
N PRO A 254 -0.50 -4.47 -10.65
CA PRO A 254 -0.07 -3.75 -11.84
C PRO A 254 0.87 -2.58 -11.55
N GLU A 255 1.79 -2.35 -12.50
CA GLU A 255 2.93 -1.46 -12.34
C GLU A 255 2.56 0.00 -12.01
N LYS A 256 3.45 0.63 -11.25
CA LYS A 256 3.31 1.98 -10.69
C LYS A 256 3.51 3.05 -11.77
N ASP A 257 2.78 4.16 -11.66
CA ASP A 257 3.07 5.40 -12.39
C ASP A 257 4.49 5.89 -12.03
N ASP A 258 5.44 5.64 -12.93
CA ASP A 258 6.85 5.98 -12.77
C ASP A 258 7.08 7.48 -13.05
N TRP A 259 7.04 8.30 -11.99
CA TRP A 259 7.44 9.72 -12.03
C TRP A 259 8.74 9.94 -11.28
N THR A 260 9.84 9.83 -12.02
CA THR A 260 11.14 10.37 -11.60
C THR A 260 11.01 11.84 -11.23
N VAL A 261 11.53 12.21 -10.06
CA VAL A 261 11.62 13.61 -9.63
C VAL A 261 12.74 14.28 -10.44
N GLU A 262 12.39 14.84 -11.60
CA GLU A 262 13.24 15.82 -12.26
C GLU A 262 13.39 17.03 -11.34
N SER A 263 14.64 17.27 -10.94
CA SER A 263 15.08 18.45 -10.20
C SER A 263 14.59 19.74 -10.86
N ILE A 264 13.93 20.60 -10.09
CA ILE A 264 13.86 22.01 -10.43
C ILE A 264 15.15 22.63 -9.91
N GLU A 265 16.12 22.77 -10.80
CA GLU A 265 17.35 23.51 -10.55
C GLU A 265 17.04 24.97 -10.22
N TYR A 266 17.69 25.49 -9.19
CA TYR A 266 17.81 26.92 -8.96
C TYR A 266 19.30 27.23 -8.78
N ASP A 267 19.78 28.13 -9.62
CA ASP A 267 21.20 28.34 -9.84
C ASP A 267 21.89 29.10 -8.69
N ASP A 268 23.17 28.82 -8.60
CA ASP A 268 24.22 29.22 -7.68
C ASP A 268 24.22 30.69 -7.17
N LEU A 269 24.39 30.87 -5.86
CA LEU A 269 25.35 31.85 -5.32
C LEU A 269 26.05 31.29 -4.06
N ALA A 270 27.27 30.83 -4.25
CA ALA A 270 28.14 30.22 -3.26
C ALA A 270 28.48 31.08 -2.02
N GLN A 271 28.67 30.41 -0.88
CA GLN A 271 29.92 30.53 -0.09
C GLN A 271 30.16 29.26 0.74
N PRO A 272 31.42 28.91 1.10
CA PRO A 272 31.79 27.55 1.49
C PRO A 272 31.97 27.37 3.00
N GLU A 273 31.30 26.38 3.59
CA GLU A 273 31.67 25.88 4.93
C GLU A 273 31.76 24.34 4.97
N GLN A 274 33.02 23.90 5.06
CA GLN A 274 33.53 22.74 5.78
C GLN A 274 32.91 21.35 5.54
N VAL A 275 33.70 20.53 4.83
CA VAL A 275 33.57 19.07 4.79
C VAL A 275 33.74 18.48 6.19
N MET A 276 32.69 17.84 6.70
CA MET A 276 32.82 16.73 7.64
C MET A 276 32.21 15.48 7.01
N SER A 277 33.03 14.45 6.87
CA SER A 277 32.68 13.18 6.23
C SER A 277 31.77 12.34 7.13
N ASN A 278 30.46 12.49 6.98
CA ASN A 278 29.55 11.42 7.32
C ASN A 278 29.46 10.50 6.11
N VAL A 279 29.89 9.24 6.29
CA VAL A 279 29.59 8.17 5.33
C VAL A 279 28.07 8.03 5.29
N GLU A 280 27.48 8.04 4.10
CA GLU A 280 26.06 7.76 3.92
C GLU A 280 25.82 6.28 4.25
N GLN A 281 25.50 5.98 5.50
CA GLN A 281 25.10 4.64 5.93
C GLN A 281 23.81 4.25 5.22
N SER A 282 23.70 2.99 4.80
CA SER A 282 22.48 2.51 4.16
C SER A 282 21.31 2.52 5.15
N PRO A 283 20.07 2.86 4.74
CA PRO A 283 18.90 2.81 5.63
C PRO A 283 18.69 1.47 6.33
N LEU A 284 19.18 0.38 5.71
CA LEU A 284 19.22 -0.98 6.27
C LEU A 284 20.27 -1.10 7.39
N GLU A 285 21.48 -0.57 7.19
CA GLU A 285 22.58 -0.64 8.15
C GLU A 285 22.24 0.13 9.43
N GLU A 286 21.68 1.35 9.29
CA GLU A 286 21.20 2.13 10.42
C GLU A 286 20.06 1.43 11.18
N LEU A 287 19.20 0.65 10.50
CA LEU A 287 18.14 -0.13 11.16
C LEU A 287 18.72 -1.33 11.93
N ILE A 288 19.75 -1.99 11.37
CA ILE A 288 20.51 -3.05 12.06
C ILE A 288 21.22 -2.48 13.29
N GLU A 289 21.94 -1.36 13.15
CA GLU A 289 22.61 -0.66 14.25
C GLU A 289 21.61 -0.27 15.35
N THR A 290 20.45 0.27 14.97
CA THR A 290 19.38 0.58 15.93
C THR A 290 18.89 -0.68 16.65
N PHE A 291 18.68 -1.79 15.95
CA PHE A 291 18.33 -3.08 16.56
C PHE A 291 19.43 -3.63 17.48
N GLN A 292 20.70 -3.27 17.26
CA GLN A 292 21.85 -3.67 18.08
C GLN A 292 22.07 -2.77 19.30
N VAL A 293 21.74 -1.47 19.23
CA VAL A 293 21.94 -0.51 20.32
C VAL A 293 20.68 -0.32 21.18
N ALA A 294 19.47 -0.51 20.63
CA ALA A 294 18.22 -0.21 21.31
C ALA A 294 18.08 -0.92 22.68
N THR A 295 17.68 -0.11 23.66
CA THR A 295 17.43 -0.48 25.06
C THR A 295 15.94 -0.54 25.39
N THR A 296 15.10 0.09 24.57
CA THR A 296 13.64 0.12 24.74
C THR A 296 12.90 -0.33 23.48
N TRP A 297 11.64 -0.76 23.62
CA TRP A 297 10.78 -1.04 22.47
C TRP A 297 10.47 0.22 21.66
N GLU A 298 10.41 1.39 22.30
CA GLU A 298 10.05 2.64 21.62
C GLU A 298 11.09 3.05 20.58
N GLU A 299 12.39 2.90 20.89
CA GLU A 299 13.48 3.12 19.92
C GLU A 299 13.32 2.23 18.67
N ILE A 300 12.93 0.97 18.88
CA ILE A 300 12.66 -0.01 17.81
C ILE A 300 11.41 0.38 17.01
N ARG A 301 10.33 0.83 17.67
CA ARG A 301 9.10 1.31 17.01
C ARG A 301 9.40 2.52 16.13
N VAL A 302 10.05 3.54 16.69
CA VAL A 302 10.37 4.79 15.97
C VAL A 302 11.22 4.53 14.75
N ALA A 303 12.23 3.65 14.83
CA ALA A 303 13.06 3.28 13.69
C ALA A 303 12.29 2.51 12.60
N LEU A 304 11.29 1.71 12.97
CA LEU A 304 10.46 0.96 12.02
C LEU A 304 9.44 1.82 11.27
N VAL A 305 8.93 2.92 11.85
CA VAL A 305 7.89 3.78 11.24
C VAL A 305 8.31 4.30 9.86
N ASP A 306 9.58 4.67 9.69
CA ASP A 306 10.09 5.22 8.43
C ASP A 306 10.86 4.17 7.58
N ARG A 307 10.91 2.89 8.01
CA ARG A 307 11.78 1.83 7.41
C ARG A 307 11.18 0.41 7.44
N GLU A 308 9.86 0.28 7.42
CA GLU A 308 9.19 -1.03 7.55
C GLU A 308 9.59 -2.02 6.45
N ASP A 309 9.88 -1.55 5.23
CA ASP A 309 10.32 -2.40 4.11
C ASP A 309 11.63 -3.18 4.40
N TYR A 310 12.52 -2.62 5.22
CA TYR A 310 13.81 -3.22 5.57
C TYR A 310 13.75 -4.12 6.83
N LYS A 311 12.60 -4.18 7.50
CA LYS A 311 12.37 -4.89 8.77
C LYS A 311 12.79 -6.36 8.74
N GLN A 312 12.47 -7.07 7.66
CA GLN A 312 12.79 -8.49 7.53
C GLN A 312 14.29 -8.71 7.32
N GLN A 313 14.92 -7.95 6.42
CA GLN A 313 16.36 -8.02 6.13
C GLN A 313 17.19 -7.64 7.37
N ALA A 314 16.82 -6.54 8.05
CA ALA A 314 17.45 -6.13 9.29
C ALA A 314 17.27 -7.15 10.41
N TRP A 315 16.09 -7.78 10.51
CA TRP A 315 15.86 -8.86 11.46
C TRP A 315 16.71 -10.10 11.14
N GLU A 316 16.83 -10.49 9.88
CA GLU A 316 17.64 -11.65 9.47
C GLU A 316 19.12 -11.48 9.78
N ALA A 317 19.68 -10.29 9.55
CA ALA A 317 21.08 -9.95 9.81
C ALA A 317 21.51 -10.07 11.29
N LEU A 318 20.57 -10.01 12.25
CA LEU A 318 20.90 -10.10 13.68
C LEU A 318 21.34 -11.51 14.12
N THR A 319 22.24 -11.56 15.09
CA THR A 319 22.62 -12.80 15.77
C THR A 319 21.46 -13.39 16.59
N PRO A 320 21.48 -14.70 16.93
CA PRO A 320 20.49 -15.31 17.80
C PRO A 320 20.37 -14.66 19.19
N VAL A 321 21.47 -14.09 19.70
CA VAL A 321 21.51 -13.40 21.00
C VAL A 321 20.79 -12.06 20.95
N GLU A 322 21.03 -11.26 19.91
CA GLU A 322 20.33 -9.99 19.68
C GLU A 322 18.83 -10.23 19.43
N LYS A 323 18.49 -11.22 18.59
CA LYS A 323 17.10 -11.67 18.38
C LYS A 323 16.42 -12.05 19.70
N LYS A 324 17.12 -12.70 20.62
CA LYS A 324 16.61 -13.04 21.96
C LYS A 324 16.42 -11.80 22.84
N ARG A 325 17.36 -10.84 22.81
CA ARG A 325 17.25 -9.55 23.53
C ARG A 325 16.06 -8.73 23.03
N LEU A 326 15.92 -8.56 21.72
CA LEU A 326 14.79 -7.83 21.12
C LEU A 326 13.44 -8.46 21.50
N ARG A 327 13.34 -9.81 21.51
CA ARG A 327 12.13 -10.51 21.97
C ARG A 327 11.80 -10.25 23.45
N ALA A 328 12.78 -9.95 24.29
CA ALA A 328 12.58 -9.58 25.69
C ALA A 328 12.16 -8.12 25.86
N LEU A 329 12.52 -7.23 24.92
CA LEU A 329 12.05 -5.84 24.87
C LEU A 329 10.61 -5.71 24.35
N MET A 330 10.12 -6.67 23.55
CA MET A 330 8.75 -6.63 23.01
C MET A 330 7.68 -6.57 24.14
N PRO A 331 6.70 -5.65 24.06
CA PRO A 331 5.56 -5.60 24.96
C PRO A 331 4.81 -6.94 25.01
N ILE A 332 4.17 -7.20 26.16
CA ILE A 332 3.44 -8.43 26.42
C ILE A 332 2.28 -8.58 25.42
N GLU A 333 1.70 -7.46 25.02
CA GLU A 333 0.63 -7.31 24.04
C GLU A 333 1.08 -7.75 22.65
N VAL A 334 2.23 -7.24 22.19
CA VAL A 334 2.85 -7.61 20.90
C VAL A 334 3.23 -9.08 20.88
N ARG A 335 3.71 -9.63 22.02
CA ARG A 335 3.97 -11.07 22.16
C ARG A 335 2.70 -11.91 22.02
N LYS A 336 1.63 -11.56 22.76
CA LYS A 336 0.32 -12.24 22.68
C LYS A 336 -0.25 -12.21 21.25
N LEU A 337 -0.12 -11.08 20.54
CA LEU A 337 -0.54 -10.95 19.14
C LEU A 337 0.32 -11.79 18.18
N LYS A 338 1.65 -11.86 18.36
CA LYS A 338 2.51 -12.78 17.58
C LYS A 338 2.16 -14.24 17.83
N GLU A 339 1.85 -14.62 19.06
CA GLU A 339 1.40 -15.97 19.42
C GLU A 339 0.03 -16.28 18.78
N ALA A 340 -0.91 -15.32 18.79
CA ALA A 340 -2.21 -15.46 18.12
C ALA A 340 -2.08 -15.59 16.59
N LYS A 341 -1.19 -14.82 15.96
CA LYS A 341 -0.89 -14.94 14.52
C LYS A 341 -0.27 -16.30 14.19
N LYS A 342 0.69 -16.78 15.00
CA LYS A 342 1.27 -18.12 14.84
C LYS A 342 0.24 -19.24 15.03
N ALA A 343 -0.77 -19.03 15.89
CA ALA A 343 -1.86 -19.97 16.11
C ALA A 343 -3.01 -19.87 15.07
N GLY A 344 -2.86 -19.06 14.02
CA GLY A 344 -3.88 -18.90 12.97
C GLY A 344 -5.14 -18.13 13.39
N LEU A 345 -5.21 -17.61 14.63
CA LEU A 345 -6.38 -16.88 15.15
C LEU A 345 -6.57 -15.51 14.49
N ILE A 346 -5.47 -14.94 13.98
CA ILE A 346 -5.45 -13.64 13.29
C ILE A 346 -4.52 -13.73 12.08
N VAL A 347 -4.84 -13.02 11.01
CA VAL A 347 -4.04 -12.95 9.78
C VAL A 347 -2.83 -12.04 10.00
N ASP A 348 -3.08 -10.88 10.59
CA ASP A 348 -2.06 -9.85 10.77
C ASP A 348 -2.45 -8.84 11.85
N PHE A 349 -1.48 -8.05 12.32
CA PHE A 349 -1.74 -6.94 13.22
C PHE A 349 -0.75 -5.79 13.02
N GLN A 350 -1.22 -4.57 13.22
CA GLN A 350 -0.43 -3.34 13.17
C GLN A 350 -0.65 -2.54 14.46
N GLU A 351 0.41 -1.97 15.04
CA GLU A 351 0.30 -1.06 16.18
C GLU A 351 0.05 0.36 15.65
N LEU A 352 -1.12 0.94 15.97
CA LEU A 352 -1.51 2.28 15.51
C LEU A 352 -0.92 3.39 16.41
N ARG A 353 -0.82 3.09 17.70
CA ARG A 353 -0.20 3.90 18.75
C ARG A 353 0.05 3.01 19.96
N ASP A 354 0.81 3.50 20.94
CA ASP A 354 1.13 2.75 22.16
C ASP A 354 -0.12 2.13 22.80
N GLY A 355 -0.10 0.79 22.94
CA GLY A 355 -1.21 0.02 23.51
C GLY A 355 -2.50 -0.01 22.68
N VAL A 356 -2.49 0.31 21.37
CA VAL A 356 -3.65 0.18 20.48
C VAL A 356 -3.25 -0.46 19.15
N TYR A 357 -3.90 -1.58 18.83
CA TYR A 357 -3.57 -2.46 17.72
C TYR A 357 -4.75 -2.58 16.76
N GLN A 358 -4.52 -2.48 15.46
CA GLN A 358 -5.46 -2.91 14.43
C GLN A 358 -5.16 -4.37 14.09
N VAL A 359 -6.15 -5.25 14.23
CA VAL A 359 -5.99 -6.70 14.08
C VAL A 359 -6.88 -7.20 12.95
N ARG A 360 -6.29 -7.90 11.97
CA ARG A 360 -7.01 -8.48 10.83
C ARG A 360 -7.34 -9.95 11.10
N ARG A 361 -8.62 -10.30 10.99
CA ARG A 361 -9.13 -11.68 11.14
C ARG A 361 -9.43 -12.27 9.75
N MET A 362 -9.42 -13.60 9.61
CA MET A 362 -9.92 -14.26 8.40
C MET A 362 -11.39 -13.84 8.18
N GLY A 363 -11.74 -13.43 6.95
CA GLY A 363 -13.08 -12.96 6.60
C GLY A 363 -13.43 -11.52 7.00
N ASN A 364 -12.59 -10.78 7.73
CA ASN A 364 -12.83 -9.36 8.05
C ASN A 364 -11.76 -8.44 7.44
N VAL A 365 -12.13 -7.79 6.33
CA VAL A 365 -11.24 -6.97 5.49
C VAL A 365 -10.83 -5.65 6.17
N LEU A 366 -11.68 -5.06 7.02
CA LEU A 366 -11.46 -3.72 7.57
C LEU A 366 -10.51 -3.70 8.78
N GLY A 367 -10.31 -4.85 9.43
CA GLY A 367 -9.55 -4.96 10.68
C GLY A 367 -10.27 -4.35 11.88
N GLU A 368 -10.01 -4.88 13.07
CA GLU A 368 -10.63 -4.47 14.31
C GLU A 368 -9.62 -3.74 15.21
N VAL A 369 -10.02 -2.61 15.81
CA VAL A 369 -9.14 -1.83 16.68
C VAL A 369 -9.30 -2.27 18.13
N VAL A 370 -8.21 -2.80 18.71
CA VAL A 370 -8.15 -3.42 20.03
C VAL A 370 -7.14 -2.68 20.90
N SER A 371 -7.57 -2.19 22.07
CA SER A 371 -6.65 -1.63 23.08
C SER A 371 -6.01 -2.74 23.91
N ALA A 372 -4.82 -2.49 24.46
CA ALA A 372 -4.10 -3.38 25.37
C ALA A 372 -5.00 -3.88 26.53
N SER A 373 -5.79 -2.97 27.12
CA SER A 373 -6.77 -3.26 28.17
C SER A 373 -7.91 -4.21 27.77
N ARG A 374 -8.18 -4.36 26.47
CA ARG A 374 -9.22 -5.27 25.92
C ARG A 374 -8.63 -6.47 25.19
N LEU A 375 -7.30 -6.53 25.02
CA LEU A 375 -6.62 -7.54 24.22
C LEU A 375 -6.85 -8.96 24.76
N ASP A 376 -6.82 -9.17 26.07
CA ASP A 376 -7.05 -10.50 26.65
C ASP A 376 -8.49 -10.99 26.46
N ALA A 377 -9.48 -10.10 26.56
CA ALA A 377 -10.87 -10.43 26.28
C ALA A 377 -11.09 -10.75 24.79
N PHE A 378 -10.47 -9.98 23.89
CA PHE A 378 -10.48 -10.20 22.44
C PHE A 378 -9.83 -11.53 22.05
N LEU A 379 -8.67 -11.87 22.63
CA LEU A 379 -7.99 -13.14 22.40
C LEU A 379 -8.74 -14.34 23.00
N ALA A 380 -9.44 -14.14 24.13
CA ALA A 380 -10.34 -15.16 24.68
C ALA A 380 -11.54 -15.41 23.76
N GLN A 381 -12.16 -14.35 23.21
CA GLN A 381 -13.24 -14.49 22.24
C GLN A 381 -12.78 -15.26 20.99
N LEU A 382 -11.62 -14.91 20.41
CA LEU A 382 -11.05 -15.63 19.26
C LEU A 382 -10.83 -17.13 19.50
N ARG A 383 -10.57 -17.53 20.75
CA ARG A 383 -10.45 -18.96 21.13
C ARG A 383 -11.81 -19.64 21.36
N GLY A 384 -12.86 -18.87 21.66
CA GLY A 384 -14.24 -19.38 21.84
C GLY A 384 -14.99 -19.51 20.51
N ASP A 385 -14.86 -18.52 19.63
CA ASP A 385 -15.54 -18.50 18.31
C ASP A 385 -15.01 -19.62 17.38
N GLY A 386 -13.84 -20.22 17.68
CA GLY A 386 -13.23 -21.31 16.92
C GLY A 386 -13.86 -22.70 17.08
N GLN A 387 -14.97 -22.84 17.82
CA GLN A 387 -15.67 -24.14 17.99
C GLN A 387 -16.94 -24.32 17.15
N SER A 388 -17.35 -23.35 16.31
CA SER A 388 -18.60 -23.42 15.55
C SER A 388 -18.44 -23.58 14.03
N PHE A 389 -17.33 -24.15 13.55
CA PHE A 389 -17.15 -24.56 12.16
C PHE A 389 -16.48 -25.94 12.10
N ALA A 390 -17.32 -26.97 12.19
CA ALA A 390 -17.02 -28.38 11.92
C ALA A 390 -18.23 -28.98 11.17
#